data_AF-A0A4U8YPG9-F1
#
_entry.id   AF-A0A4U8YPG9-F1
#
_cell.length_a   1.000
_cell.length_b   1.000
_cell.length_c   1.000
_cell.angle_alpha   90.00
_cell.angle_beta   90.00
_cell.angle_gamma   90.00
#
_symmetry.space_group_name_H-M   'P 1'
#
loop_
_entity.id
_entity.type
_entity.pdbx_description
1 polymer ?
#
loop_
_entity_poly.entity_id
_entity_poly.type
_entity_poly.pdbx_seq_one_letter_code
_entity_poly.pdbx_strand_id
1 'polypeptide(L)'
;MCCRYAHGEGEEGSVLLIALVVLFLVALLGVNALTTTQTELKISGNDQSYTRNFYRAESAIKEAALALEHADDVDPATAGLSWLSDGINEETCFKPEQDAWQTSGSDTNAAVSTFYTDGKAAFCGLRMGVASGSSLDMTSPLKWEYVIYGRSVLSSGKVEMAAGYCKKTN
;
A
#
# COMPACT_ATOMS: atom_id res chain seq x y z
N MET A 1 28.52 -83.04 11.98
CA MET A 1 28.55 -82.10 10.84
C MET A 1 28.50 -80.70 11.41
N CYS A 2 29.61 -79.98 11.33
CA CYS A 2 29.75 -78.63 11.85
C CYS A 2 29.08 -77.61 10.92
N CYS A 3 28.30 -76.68 11.48
CA CYS A 3 28.15 -75.34 10.92
C CYS A 3 28.20 -74.33 12.08
N ARG A 4 29.30 -73.55 12.12
CA ARG A 4 29.49 -72.35 12.94
C ARG A 4 28.83 -71.15 12.23
N TYR A 5 28.25 -70.23 12.99
CA TYR A 5 28.16 -68.80 12.67
C TYR A 5 28.10 -68.07 14.01
N ALA A 6 29.25 -67.71 14.59
CA ALA A 6 29.86 -66.37 14.51
C ALA A 6 28.98 -65.30 15.20
N HIS A 7 29.20 -65.13 16.50
CA HIS A 7 28.62 -64.08 17.34
C HIS A 7 29.50 -62.83 17.20
N GLY A 8 28.98 -61.75 16.63
CA GLY A 8 29.68 -60.47 16.48
C GLY A 8 29.63 -59.67 17.77
N GLU A 9 30.54 -59.95 18.70
CA GLU A 9 30.71 -59.20 19.94
C GLU A 9 31.46 -57.88 19.63
N GLY A 10 30.72 -56.78 19.42
CA GLY A 10 31.32 -55.44 19.22
C GLY A 10 30.45 -54.37 18.55
N GLU A 11 29.28 -54.69 17.99
CA GLU A 11 28.50 -53.76 17.14
C GLU A 11 27.32 -53.04 17.84
N GLU A 12 27.06 -53.32 19.12
CA GLU A 12 25.86 -52.81 19.80
C GLU A 12 25.96 -51.32 20.20
N GLY A 13 27.17 -50.79 20.37
CA GLY A 13 27.40 -49.38 20.73
C GLY A 13 27.58 -48.42 19.54
N SER A 14 28.04 -48.92 18.39
CA SER A 14 28.33 -48.09 17.21
C SER A 14 27.05 -47.59 16.53
N VAL A 15 25.99 -48.40 16.53
CA VAL A 15 24.68 -48.04 15.98
C VAL A 15 24.08 -46.84 16.69
N LEU A 16 24.24 -46.73 18.02
CA LEU A 16 23.76 -45.59 18.80
C LEU A 16 24.50 -44.30 18.40
N LEU A 17 25.83 -44.37 18.22
CA LEU A 17 26.63 -43.23 17.81
C LEU A 17 26.29 -42.77 16.39
N ILE A 18 26.12 -43.72 15.47
CA ILE A 18 25.72 -43.41 14.08
C ILE A 18 24.33 -42.75 14.08
N ALA A 19 23.37 -43.30 14.83
CA ALA A 19 22.04 -42.73 14.96
C ALA A 19 22.08 -41.30 15.55
N LEU A 20 22.92 -41.05 16.56
CA LEU A 20 23.09 -39.73 17.16
C LEU A 20 23.68 -38.73 16.16
N VAL A 21 24.72 -39.12 15.42
CA VAL A 21 25.34 -38.27 14.40
C VAL A 21 24.35 -37.94 13.29
N VAL A 22 23.59 -38.93 12.79
CA VAL A 22 22.57 -38.70 11.77
C VAL A 22 21.46 -37.78 12.28
N LEU A 23 20.96 -38.00 13.50
CA LEU A 23 19.94 -37.15 14.11
C LEU A 23 20.44 -35.71 14.31
N PHE A 24 21.70 -35.54 14.71
CA PHE A 24 22.34 -34.24 14.85
C PHE A 24 22.48 -33.52 13.49
N LEU A 25 22.89 -34.23 12.44
CA LEU A 25 22.98 -33.68 11.09
C LEU A 25 21.60 -33.24 10.56
N VAL A 26 20.57 -34.06 10.76
CA VAL A 26 19.18 -33.71 10.38
C VAL A 26 18.69 -32.51 11.19
N ALA A 27 19.01 -32.42 12.48
CA ALA A 27 18.64 -31.28 13.32
C ALA A 27 19.28 -29.97 12.83
N LEU A 28 20.56 -29.98 12.43
CA LEU A 28 21.23 -28.80 11.87
C LEU A 28 20.59 -28.34 10.56
N LEU A 29 20.26 -29.28 9.67
CA LEU A 29 19.53 -28.97 8.43
C LEU A 29 18.12 -28.43 8.73
N GLY A 30 17.44 -29.00 9.72
CA GLY A 30 16.13 -28.54 10.17
C GLY A 30 16.15 -27.10 10.70
N VAL A 31 17.14 -26.74 11.52
CA VAL A 31 17.30 -25.36 12.03
C VAL A 31 17.49 -24.38 10.88
N ASN A 32 18.35 -24.70 9.91
CA ASN A 32 18.58 -23.85 8.75
C ASN A 32 17.32 -23.69 7.87
N ALA A 33 16.52 -24.74 7.72
CA ALA A 33 15.25 -24.66 7.01
C ALA A 33 14.23 -23.75 7.75
N LEU A 34 14.19 -23.83 9.09
CA LEU A 34 13.30 -23.01 9.91
C LEU A 34 13.69 -21.52 9.88
N THR A 35 14.98 -21.18 9.88
CA THR A 35 15.43 -19.78 9.81
C THR A 35 15.08 -19.13 8.47
N THR A 36 15.23 -19.86 7.35
CA THR A 36 14.77 -19.41 6.02
C THR A 36 13.26 -19.19 6.01
N THR A 37 12.49 -20.16 6.51
CA THR A 37 11.02 -20.08 6.57
C THR A 37 10.55 -18.85 7.36
N GLN A 38 11.17 -18.57 8.52
CA GLN A 38 10.82 -17.39 9.31
C GLN A 38 11.10 -16.08 8.57
N THR A 39 12.14 -16.04 7.76
CA THR A 39 12.50 -14.86 6.96
C THR A 39 11.50 -14.65 5.82
N GLU A 40 11.15 -15.71 5.10
CA GLU A 40 10.13 -15.68 4.03
C GLU A 40 8.76 -15.26 4.56
N LEU A 41 8.37 -15.75 5.75
CA LEU A 41 7.11 -15.36 6.40
C LEU A 41 7.08 -13.87 6.74
N LYS A 42 8.20 -13.29 7.21
CA LYS A 42 8.30 -11.85 7.48
C LYS A 42 8.18 -11.03 6.19
N ILE A 43 8.84 -11.46 5.12
CA ILE A 43 8.76 -10.81 3.80
C ILE A 43 7.32 -10.87 3.28
N SER A 44 6.71 -12.07 3.30
CA SER A 44 5.34 -12.27 2.85
C SER A 44 4.33 -11.46 3.67
N GLY A 45 4.50 -11.37 4.98
CA GLY A 45 3.66 -10.53 5.84
C GLY A 45 3.76 -9.04 5.49
N ASN A 46 4.97 -8.55 5.20
CA ASN A 46 5.17 -7.17 4.76
C ASN A 46 4.56 -6.91 3.38
N ASP A 47 4.80 -7.80 2.42
CA ASP A 47 4.25 -7.71 1.06
C ASP A 47 2.71 -7.71 1.06
N GLN A 48 2.10 -8.58 1.89
CA GLN A 48 0.66 -8.61 2.07
C GLN A 48 0.14 -7.30 2.69
N SER A 49 0.87 -6.73 3.66
CA SER A 49 0.51 -5.45 4.28
C SER A 49 0.61 -4.28 3.29
N TYR A 50 1.67 -4.25 2.48
CA TYR A 50 1.85 -3.27 1.41
C TYR A 50 0.72 -3.36 0.38
N THR A 51 0.45 -4.56 -0.12
CA THR A 51 -0.62 -4.83 -1.10
C THR A 51 -1.99 -4.39 -0.57
N ARG A 52 -2.32 -4.69 0.68
CA ARG A 52 -3.58 -4.21 1.29
C ARG A 52 -3.65 -2.68 1.37
N ASN A 53 -2.56 -2.03 1.77
CA ASN A 53 -2.50 -0.58 1.84
C ASN A 53 -2.62 0.06 0.45
N PHE A 54 -2.01 -0.54 -0.57
CA PHE A 54 -2.14 -0.12 -1.97
C PHE A 54 -3.60 -0.13 -2.42
N TYR A 55 -4.30 -1.25 -2.28
CA TYR A 55 -5.71 -1.35 -2.70
C TYR A 55 -6.63 -0.38 -1.95
N ARG A 56 -6.35 -0.11 -0.67
CA ARG A 56 -7.10 0.86 0.14
C ARG A 56 -6.88 2.29 -0.34
N ALA A 57 -5.63 2.67 -0.59
CA ALA A 57 -5.28 3.98 -1.13
C ALA A 57 -5.86 4.18 -2.56
N GLU A 58 -5.85 3.14 -3.40
CA GLU A 58 -6.49 3.18 -4.72
C GLU A 58 -8.01 3.36 -4.63
N SER A 59 -8.65 2.67 -3.68
CA SER A 59 -10.10 2.78 -3.46
C SER A 59 -10.48 4.19 -3.00
N ALA A 60 -9.67 4.79 -2.13
CA ALA A 60 -9.82 6.18 -1.71
C ALA A 60 -9.67 7.17 -2.88
N ILE A 61 -8.72 6.94 -3.79
CA ILE A 61 -8.57 7.74 -5.02
C ILE A 61 -9.81 7.63 -5.90
N LYS A 62 -10.36 6.42 -6.08
CA LYS A 62 -11.56 6.20 -6.89
C LYS A 62 -12.78 6.88 -6.29
N GLU A 63 -12.89 6.91 -4.97
CA GLU A 63 -13.92 7.66 -4.25
C GLU A 63 -13.83 9.16 -4.55
N ALA A 64 -12.63 9.72 -4.45
CA ALA A 64 -12.37 11.12 -4.75
C ALA A 64 -12.70 11.46 -6.22
N ALA A 65 -12.29 10.59 -7.15
CA ALA A 65 -12.60 10.77 -8.57
C ALA A 65 -14.12 10.76 -8.81
N LEU A 66 -14.85 9.85 -8.16
CA LEU A 66 -16.31 9.82 -8.22
C LEU A 66 -16.92 11.11 -7.66
N ALA A 67 -16.39 11.63 -6.55
CA ALA A 67 -16.85 12.89 -5.96
C ALA A 67 -16.56 14.09 -6.87
N LEU A 68 -15.41 14.13 -7.57
CA LEU A 68 -15.11 15.15 -8.58
C LEU A 68 -16.10 15.12 -9.75
N GLU A 69 -16.47 13.93 -10.23
CA GLU A 69 -17.43 13.79 -11.32
C GLU A 69 -18.82 14.29 -10.94
N HIS A 70 -19.22 14.10 -9.68
CA HIS A 70 -20.50 14.59 -9.17
C HIS A 70 -20.49 16.05 -8.76
N ALA A 71 -19.31 16.68 -8.63
CA ALA A 71 -19.24 18.10 -8.30
C ALA A 71 -19.75 18.94 -9.48
N ASP A 72 -20.57 19.95 -9.21
CA ASP A 72 -21.09 20.84 -10.25
C ASP A 72 -20.03 21.86 -10.73
N ASP A 73 -19.03 22.15 -9.90
CA ASP A 73 -17.98 23.12 -10.18
C ASP A 73 -16.61 22.43 -10.38
N VAL A 74 -15.74 23.11 -11.12
CA VAL A 74 -14.34 22.77 -11.36
C VAL A 74 -13.41 23.53 -10.41
N ASP A 75 -13.87 24.59 -9.76
CA ASP A 75 -13.08 25.35 -8.79
C ASP A 75 -13.16 24.76 -7.36
N PRO A 76 -12.02 24.43 -6.73
CA PRO A 76 -12.01 23.89 -5.36
C PRO A 76 -12.65 24.81 -4.32
N ALA A 77 -12.58 26.13 -4.49
CA ALA A 77 -13.13 27.08 -3.53
C ALA A 77 -14.67 27.08 -3.51
N THR A 78 -15.30 26.73 -4.62
CA THR A 78 -16.76 26.75 -4.79
C THR A 78 -17.36 25.36 -4.85
N ALA A 79 -16.58 24.32 -5.15
CA ALA A 79 -17.03 22.93 -5.22
C ALA A 79 -17.50 22.35 -3.87
N GLY A 80 -17.23 23.02 -2.74
CA GLY A 80 -17.60 22.55 -1.41
C GLY A 80 -16.82 21.30 -0.95
N LEU A 81 -15.72 20.99 -1.64
CA LEU A 81 -14.87 19.84 -1.37
C LEU A 81 -13.67 20.29 -0.54
N SER A 82 -13.75 20.20 0.79
CA SER A 82 -12.66 20.62 1.69
C SER A 82 -11.33 19.86 1.49
N TRP A 83 -11.38 18.69 0.87
CA TRP A 83 -10.22 17.85 0.55
C TRP A 83 -9.57 18.20 -0.80
N LEU A 84 -10.16 19.11 -1.58
CA LEU A 84 -9.65 19.57 -2.86
C LEU A 84 -9.03 20.96 -2.68
N SER A 85 -7.76 21.11 -3.04
CA SER A 85 -7.05 22.37 -2.97
C SER A 85 -6.57 22.83 -4.34
N ASP A 86 -6.31 24.13 -4.48
CA ASP A 86 -5.76 24.68 -5.70
C ASP A 86 -4.24 24.51 -5.73
N GLY A 87 -3.76 23.65 -6.63
CA GLY A 87 -2.34 23.35 -6.77
C GLY A 87 -1.55 24.45 -7.48
N ILE A 88 -2.25 25.43 -8.07
CA ILE A 88 -1.65 26.63 -8.68
C ILE A 88 -1.23 27.64 -7.61
N ASN A 89 -1.94 27.66 -6.48
CA ASN A 89 -1.69 28.60 -5.39
C ASN A 89 -0.77 27.96 -4.35
N GLU A 90 0.51 28.36 -4.31
CA GLU A 90 1.52 27.78 -3.42
C GLU A 90 1.18 27.90 -1.92
N GLU A 91 0.36 28.88 -1.55
CA GLU A 91 -0.10 29.11 -0.17
C GLU A 91 -1.20 28.15 0.27
N THR A 92 -2.05 27.69 -0.66
CA THR A 92 -3.18 26.79 -0.38
C THR A 92 -2.95 25.36 -0.88
N CYS A 93 -1.87 25.13 -1.61
CA CYS A 93 -1.52 23.84 -2.19
C CYS A 93 -1.16 22.82 -1.11
N PHE A 94 -1.81 21.65 -1.17
CA PHE A 94 -1.44 20.50 -0.36
C PHE A 94 -0.03 19.98 -0.72
N LYS A 95 0.81 19.81 0.30
CA LYS A 95 2.19 19.32 0.18
C LYS A 95 2.29 17.87 0.71
N PRO A 96 2.11 16.85 -0.14
CA PRO A 96 2.15 15.45 0.29
C PRO A 96 3.48 15.09 0.96
N GLU A 97 4.59 15.69 0.52
CA GLU A 97 5.94 15.46 1.05
C GLU A 97 6.12 15.88 2.52
N GLN A 98 5.22 16.71 3.05
CA GLN A 98 5.24 17.16 4.44
C GLN A 98 4.31 16.35 5.36
N ASP A 99 3.68 15.27 4.83
CA ASP A 99 2.68 14.44 5.52
C ASP A 99 1.54 15.27 6.15
N ALA A 100 1.19 16.38 5.50
CA ALA A 100 0.26 17.40 6.02
C ALA A 100 -1.23 16.99 5.91
N TRP A 101 -1.55 15.70 6.00
CA TRP A 101 -2.91 15.18 5.88
C TRP A 101 -3.75 15.53 7.11
N GLN A 102 -4.64 16.51 6.96
CA GLN A 102 -5.60 16.94 7.98
C GLN A 102 -7.01 16.52 7.56
N THR A 103 -7.55 15.52 8.25
CA THR A 103 -8.88 14.96 7.94
C THR A 103 -10.00 15.51 8.82
N SER A 104 -9.68 16.43 9.73
CA SER A 104 -10.63 17.02 10.67
C SER A 104 -10.08 18.35 11.21
N GLY A 105 -10.98 19.26 11.59
CA GLY A 105 -10.61 20.56 12.17
C GLY A 105 -10.78 21.72 11.17
N SER A 106 -10.30 22.91 11.54
CA SER A 106 -10.39 24.11 10.71
C SER A 106 -9.54 24.02 9.44
N ASP A 107 -8.46 23.25 9.49
CA ASP A 107 -7.45 23.18 8.42
C ASP A 107 -7.59 21.86 7.62
N THR A 108 -8.82 21.35 7.51
CA THR A 108 -9.11 20.10 6.80
C THR A 108 -8.73 20.24 5.33
N ASN A 109 -7.80 19.41 4.87
CA ASN A 109 -7.29 19.38 3.49
C ASN A 109 -7.31 17.97 2.88
N ALA A 110 -7.83 16.98 3.62
CA ALA A 110 -8.02 15.62 3.19
C ALA A 110 -9.36 15.07 3.72
N ALA A 111 -9.89 14.06 3.07
CA ALA A 111 -11.07 13.35 3.51
C ALA A 111 -10.74 11.88 3.80
N VAL A 112 -11.38 11.32 4.82
CA VAL A 112 -11.33 9.89 5.10
C VAL A 112 -12.22 9.16 4.11
N SER A 113 -11.74 8.04 3.56
CA SER A 113 -12.55 7.19 2.69
C SER A 113 -13.75 6.62 3.41
N THR A 114 -14.94 6.72 2.81
CA THR A 114 -16.18 6.16 3.36
C THR A 114 -16.30 4.65 3.13
N PHE A 115 -15.48 4.07 2.24
CA PHE A 115 -15.42 2.62 2.01
C PHE A 115 -14.86 1.84 3.20
N TYR A 116 -14.14 2.49 4.11
CA TYR A 116 -13.51 1.84 5.26
C TYR A 116 -13.84 2.58 6.56
N THR A 117 -14.36 1.87 7.56
CA THR A 117 -14.75 2.45 8.85
C THR A 117 -13.58 2.71 9.81
N ASP A 118 -12.37 2.25 9.46
CA ASP A 118 -11.20 2.32 10.35
C ASP A 118 -10.47 3.67 10.32
N GLY A 119 -10.86 4.56 9.41
CA GLY A 119 -10.24 5.87 9.23
C GLY A 119 -8.78 5.84 8.80
N LYS A 120 -8.29 4.69 8.28
CA LYS A 120 -6.90 4.51 7.88
C LYS A 120 -6.65 4.79 6.41
N ALA A 121 -7.71 4.88 5.61
CA ALA A 121 -7.65 5.28 4.20
C ALA A 121 -8.16 6.71 4.06
N ALA A 122 -7.40 7.57 3.38
CA ALA A 122 -7.74 8.96 3.14
C ALA A 122 -7.38 9.37 1.72
N PHE A 123 -8.00 10.43 1.22
CA PHE A 123 -7.71 11.03 -0.07
C PHE A 123 -7.71 12.56 -0.01
N CYS A 124 -7.00 13.18 -0.92
CA CYS A 124 -7.04 14.62 -1.17
C CYS A 124 -6.79 14.89 -2.66
N GLY A 125 -7.03 16.11 -3.11
CA GLY A 125 -6.86 16.49 -4.51
C GLY A 125 -6.18 17.84 -4.68
N LEU A 126 -5.47 17.97 -5.80
CA LEU A 126 -4.87 19.21 -6.30
C LEU A 126 -5.44 19.52 -7.68
N ARG A 127 -5.92 20.76 -7.87
CA ARG A 127 -6.16 21.30 -9.22
C ARG A 127 -4.83 21.75 -9.82
N MET A 128 -4.45 21.19 -10.97
CA MET A 128 -3.21 21.56 -11.69
C MET A 128 -3.42 22.67 -12.72
N GLY A 129 -4.68 22.89 -13.14
CA GLY A 129 -5.06 23.92 -14.09
C GLY A 129 -5.70 23.34 -15.36
N VAL A 130 -5.66 24.10 -16.45
CA VAL A 130 -6.20 23.67 -17.74
C VAL A 130 -5.24 22.66 -18.38
N ALA A 131 -5.77 21.51 -18.78
CA ALA A 131 -5.00 20.43 -19.37
C ALA A 131 -4.31 20.88 -20.67
N SER A 132 -3.07 20.47 -20.86
CA SER A 132 -2.29 20.80 -22.06
C SER A 132 -2.96 20.27 -23.33
N GLY A 133 -3.08 21.11 -24.36
CA GLY A 133 -3.81 20.78 -25.60
C GLY A 133 -5.32 21.05 -25.56
N SER A 134 -5.83 21.68 -24.51
CA SER A 134 -7.21 22.21 -24.51
C SER A 134 -7.33 23.37 -25.48
N SER A 135 -8.37 23.37 -26.32
CA SER A 135 -8.72 24.52 -27.15
C SER A 135 -9.09 25.70 -26.23
N LEU A 136 -8.39 26.83 -26.37
CA LEU A 136 -8.78 28.13 -25.79
C LEU A 136 -9.94 28.79 -26.57
N ASP A 137 -10.63 28.00 -27.38
CA ASP A 137 -11.75 28.46 -28.16
C ASP A 137 -12.92 28.68 -27.21
N MET A 138 -13.48 29.89 -27.23
CA MET A 138 -14.47 30.37 -26.26
C MET A 138 -15.80 29.59 -26.33
N THR A 139 -15.93 28.70 -27.32
CA THR A 139 -17.10 27.86 -27.59
C THR A 139 -16.86 26.38 -27.26
N SER A 140 -15.63 25.98 -26.94
CA SER A 140 -15.28 24.59 -26.61
C SER A 140 -15.14 24.40 -25.10
N PRO A 141 -15.61 23.27 -24.53
CA PRO A 141 -15.45 23.00 -23.11
C PRO A 141 -13.98 22.85 -22.74
N LEU A 142 -13.56 23.53 -21.67
CA LEU A 142 -12.22 23.44 -21.12
C LEU A 142 -12.04 22.10 -20.40
N LYS A 143 -10.88 21.48 -20.58
CA LYS A 143 -10.50 20.28 -19.84
C LYS A 143 -9.60 20.70 -18.68
N TRP A 144 -10.02 20.41 -17.46
CA TRP A 144 -9.27 20.67 -16.24
C TRP A 144 -8.52 19.41 -15.81
N GLU A 145 -7.30 19.61 -15.35
CA GLU A 145 -6.41 18.57 -14.85
C GLU A 145 -6.31 18.65 -13.32
N TYR A 146 -6.41 17.49 -12.69
CA TYR A 146 -6.34 17.30 -11.26
C TYR A 146 -5.36 16.17 -10.95
N VAL A 147 -4.74 16.22 -9.78
CA VAL A 147 -3.98 15.10 -9.21
C VAL A 147 -4.63 14.72 -7.89
N ILE A 148 -5.09 13.49 -7.80
CA ILE A 148 -5.69 12.94 -6.60
C ILE A 148 -4.65 12.09 -5.90
N TYR A 149 -4.45 12.35 -4.61
CA TYR A 149 -3.60 11.52 -3.77
C TYR A 149 -4.45 10.62 -2.89
N GLY A 150 -4.03 9.38 -2.73
CA GLY A 150 -4.60 8.41 -1.79
C GLY A 150 -3.54 7.95 -0.79
N ARG A 151 -3.92 7.84 0.47
CA ARG A 151 -3.08 7.34 1.55
C ARG A 151 -3.76 6.19 2.28
N SER A 152 -2.98 5.17 2.65
CA SER A 152 -3.40 4.14 3.61
C SER A 152 -2.31 3.89 4.66
N VAL A 153 -2.69 3.84 5.93
CA VAL A 153 -1.80 3.65 7.09
C VAL A 153 -2.18 2.44 7.95
N LEU A 154 -2.41 1.29 7.31
CA LEU A 154 -2.77 0.03 7.98
C LEU A 154 -1.53 -0.75 8.46
N SER A 155 -1.62 -1.33 9.66
CA SER A 155 -0.68 -2.34 10.19
C SER A 155 0.81 -1.97 10.03
N SER A 156 1.17 -0.78 10.51
CA SER A 156 2.53 -0.22 10.50
C SER A 156 3.13 0.05 9.11
N GLY A 157 2.39 -0.21 8.03
CA GLY A 157 2.75 0.18 6.67
C GLY A 157 2.07 1.49 6.28
N LYS A 158 2.77 2.33 5.52
CA LYS A 158 2.23 3.53 4.88
C LYS A 158 2.39 3.40 3.37
N VAL A 159 1.30 3.60 2.64
CA VAL A 159 1.31 3.72 1.18
C VAL A 159 0.64 5.02 0.81
N GLU A 160 1.31 5.77 -0.04
CA GLU A 160 0.83 7.01 -0.65
C GLU A 160 0.94 6.85 -2.16
N MET A 161 -0.09 7.26 -2.87
CA MET A 161 -0.17 7.16 -4.31
C MET A 161 -0.81 8.41 -4.90
N ALA A 162 -0.44 8.74 -6.13
CA ALA A 162 -1.01 9.82 -6.90
C ALA A 162 -1.63 9.27 -8.19
N ALA A 163 -2.77 9.81 -8.57
CA ALA A 163 -3.42 9.54 -9.84
C ALA A 163 -3.79 10.85 -10.53
N GLY A 164 -3.40 10.99 -11.79
CA GLY A 164 -3.85 12.09 -12.64
C GLY A 164 -5.30 11.88 -13.07
N TYR A 165 -6.09 12.93 -12.99
CA TYR A 165 -7.50 12.94 -13.37
C TYR A 165 -7.79 14.14 -14.27
N CYS A 166 -8.69 13.97 -15.23
CA CYS A 166 -9.12 15.09 -16.05
C CYS A 166 -10.63 15.14 -16.19
N LYS A 167 -11.20 16.31 -15.96
CA LYS A 167 -12.64 16.58 -16.10
C LYS A 167 -12.86 17.64 -17.16
N LYS A 168 -13.94 17.54 -17.93
CA LYS A 168 -14.37 18.59 -18.86
C LYS A 168 -15.44 19.44 -18.18
N THR A 169 -15.43 20.75 -18.40
CA THR A 169 -16.59 21.58 -18.06
C THR A 169 -17.75 21.25 -18.99
N ASN A 170 -18.98 21.20 -18.44
CA ASN A 170 -20.20 21.13 -19.24
C ASN A 170 -20.56 22.50 -19.80
#